data_AF-A0A834NTZ2-F1
#
_entry.id   AF-A0A834NTZ2-F1
#
_cell.length_a   1.000
_cell.length_b   1.000
_cell.length_c   1.000
_cell.angle_alpha   90.00
_cell.angle_beta   90.00
_cell.angle_gamma   90.00
#
_symmetry.space_group_name_H-M   'P 1'
#
loop_
_entity.id
_entity.type
_entity.pdbx_description
1 polymer ?
#
loop_
_entity_poly.entity_id
_entity_poly.type
_entity_poly.pdbx_seq_one_letter_code
_entity_poly.pdbx_strand_id
1 'polypeptide(L)'
;MMDKILTKSLNSSRFLVYRSLPTCQSNLKILNKNIVHLHTDLQSFKSRQHVLCNKSKYDITQFQKRNMFIQTQDTPNPNSLKFVPGVKVLEGGGTKDFPNATDAYCSPLAKMLFRIEGVKSVFFGPDFITITKLDEDMEWGILKPEIFATIMDFFASGLPILNESQPSADTQINEDDDEIVQMIKELLDTRIRPTVQEDGGDIVFMGFEEGIVKLKMQGSCTSCPSSVVTLRNGVQNMMQFYIPEVLGVIQVEDETDKIAKKEFEKLESKIQTLSSSSDKK
;
A
#
# COMPACT_ATOMS: atom_id res chain seq x y z
N MET A 1 43.99 -27.64 -12.65
CA MET A 1 42.62 -27.42 -13.17
C MET A 1 41.89 -26.65 -12.08
N MET A 2 41.56 -25.36 -12.14
CA MET A 2 41.69 -24.27 -13.11
C MET A 2 41.53 -23.00 -12.26
N ASP A 3 42.61 -22.27 -11.97
CA ASP A 3 42.55 -20.92 -11.37
C ASP A 3 43.19 -19.93 -12.34
N LYS A 4 42.37 -19.25 -13.15
CA LYS A 4 42.71 -18.04 -13.90
C LYS A 4 41.44 -17.25 -14.21
N ILE A 5 41.62 -15.94 -14.42
CA ILE A 5 40.70 -14.93 -15.02
C ILE A 5 40.00 -14.09 -13.94
N LEU A 6 40.14 -12.77 -13.80
CA LEU A 6 40.79 -11.68 -14.56
C LEU A 6 40.87 -10.45 -13.64
N THR A 7 42.01 -9.75 -13.59
CA THR A 7 42.09 -8.33 -13.17
C THR A 7 43.08 -7.58 -14.06
N LYS A 8 42.85 -6.27 -14.21
CA LYS A 8 43.65 -5.23 -14.91
C LYS A 8 43.47 -5.20 -16.45
N SER A 9 43.42 -4.07 -17.16
CA SER A 9 43.66 -2.66 -16.83
C SER A 9 43.44 -1.79 -18.09
N LEU A 10 42.85 -0.60 -17.88
CA LEU A 10 43.14 0.73 -18.48
C LEU A 10 43.17 0.97 -20.01
N ASN A 11 42.45 2.05 -20.36
CA ASN A 11 42.79 3.17 -21.24
C ASN A 11 43.17 2.93 -22.72
N SER A 12 42.37 3.51 -23.61
CA SER A 12 42.91 4.36 -24.69
C SER A 12 41.84 5.31 -25.27
N SER A 13 42.08 6.61 -25.12
CA SER A 13 41.40 7.70 -25.81
C SER A 13 42.04 7.95 -27.18
N ARG A 14 41.25 8.24 -28.22
CA ARG A 14 41.52 9.18 -29.35
C ARG A 14 40.32 9.14 -30.33
N PHE A 15 39.53 10.21 -30.52
CA PHE A 15 39.71 11.44 -31.31
C PHE A 15 39.37 11.31 -32.83
N LEU A 16 38.35 12.10 -33.25
CA LEU A 16 37.94 12.58 -34.59
C LEU A 16 37.28 11.55 -35.54
N VAL A 17 36.22 11.84 -36.32
CA VAL A 17 36.00 12.97 -37.25
C VAL A 17 34.48 13.18 -37.53
N TYR A 18 34.09 14.44 -37.75
CA TYR A 18 32.81 14.95 -38.29
C TYR A 18 32.34 14.31 -39.61
N ARG A 19 31.03 14.05 -39.79
CA ARG A 19 30.33 14.23 -41.10
C ARG A 19 28.79 14.22 -40.98
N SER A 20 28.21 15.41 -41.15
CA SER A 20 27.00 15.82 -41.89
C SER A 20 25.75 14.91 -42.04
N LEU A 21 24.61 15.51 -41.68
CA LEU A 21 23.21 15.18 -42.04
C LEU A 21 22.97 14.93 -43.55
N PRO A 22 21.83 14.31 -43.88
CA PRO A 22 20.87 15.01 -44.73
C PRO A 22 19.45 15.08 -44.14
N THR A 23 18.90 16.29 -44.26
CA THR A 23 17.50 16.68 -44.08
C THR A 23 16.62 16.18 -45.23
N CYS A 24 15.39 15.75 -44.93
CA CYS A 24 14.33 15.61 -45.94
C CYS A 24 13.29 16.72 -45.72
N GLN A 25 13.30 17.71 -46.61
CA GLN A 25 12.29 18.74 -46.78
C GLN A 25 11.31 18.33 -47.89
N SER A 26 10.02 18.55 -47.66
CA SER A 26 9.04 19.05 -48.64
C SER A 26 7.74 19.33 -47.88
N ASN A 27 6.94 20.36 -48.13
CA ASN A 27 7.07 21.57 -48.92
C ASN A 27 5.98 22.51 -48.37
N LEU A 28 6.35 23.72 -47.91
CA LEU A 28 5.38 24.77 -47.57
C LEU A 28 5.97 26.09 -48.06
N LYS A 29 5.31 26.72 -49.04
CA LYS A 29 5.28 28.17 -49.32
C LYS A 29 4.71 28.43 -50.71
N ILE A 30 3.56 29.11 -50.77
CA ILE A 30 3.27 30.23 -51.69
C ILE A 30 2.31 31.15 -50.91
N LEU A 31 2.80 32.23 -50.29
CA LEU A 31 3.02 33.60 -50.78
C LEU A 31 1.74 34.45 -50.92
N ASN A 32 1.81 35.56 -50.18
CA ASN A 32 0.83 36.60 -49.94
C ASN A 32 1.13 37.79 -50.88
N LYS A 33 0.10 38.43 -51.44
CA LYS A 33 -0.04 39.88 -51.72
C LYS A 33 -1.17 40.14 -52.72
N ASN A 34 -2.14 40.97 -52.31
CA ASN A 34 -2.54 42.16 -53.06
C ASN A 34 -3.36 43.10 -52.16
N ILE A 35 -3.01 44.39 -52.24
CA ILE A 35 -3.66 45.55 -51.63
C ILE A 35 -4.47 46.25 -52.74
N VAL A 36 -5.62 46.84 -52.41
CA VAL A 36 -6.06 48.24 -52.70
C VAL A 36 -7.59 48.36 -52.56
N HIS A 37 -8.00 49.28 -51.65
CA HIS A 37 -9.20 50.14 -51.54
C HIS A 37 -10.57 49.77 -52.16
N LEU A 38 -11.63 49.98 -51.35
CA LEU A 38 -12.81 50.87 -51.58
C LEU A 38 -13.83 50.62 -50.43
N HIS A 39 -14.00 51.54 -49.46
CA HIS A 39 -15.01 52.62 -49.34
C HIS A 39 -16.37 52.16 -48.74
N THR A 40 -16.76 52.80 -47.62
CA THR A 40 -18.14 53.00 -47.05
C THR A 40 -19.06 51.77 -46.87
N ASP A 41 -19.63 51.48 -45.71
CA ASP A 41 -20.59 52.33 -44.99
C ASP A 41 -20.70 52.00 -43.50
N LEU A 42 -20.77 53.07 -42.72
CA LEU A 42 -21.33 53.12 -41.38
C LEU A 42 -22.85 53.32 -41.52
N GLN A 43 -23.67 52.46 -40.94
CA GLN A 43 -24.92 52.90 -40.29
C GLN A 43 -25.53 51.81 -39.41
N SER A 44 -25.62 52.16 -38.11
CA SER A 44 -26.74 51.92 -37.20
C SER A 44 -27.39 50.53 -37.18
N PHE A 45 -27.33 49.85 -36.03
CA PHE A 45 -28.52 49.68 -35.18
C PHE A 45 -28.11 49.03 -33.84
N LYS A 46 -28.27 49.80 -32.76
CA LYS A 46 -28.37 49.27 -31.39
C LYS A 46 -29.66 48.47 -31.28
N SER A 47 -29.61 47.25 -30.73
CA SER A 47 -30.40 46.95 -29.53
C SER A 47 -30.01 45.61 -28.92
N ARG A 48 -30.21 45.57 -27.61
CA ARG A 48 -29.94 44.46 -26.70
C ARG A 48 -30.83 43.25 -27.02
N GLN A 49 -30.29 42.06 -26.85
CA GLN A 49 -30.94 40.97 -26.11
C GLN A 49 -29.87 39.97 -25.66
N HIS A 50 -29.58 39.99 -24.36
CA HIS A 50 -29.16 38.79 -23.64
C HIS A 50 -30.25 37.73 -23.80
N VAL A 51 -29.86 36.45 -23.86
CA VAL A 51 -30.44 35.32 -23.10
C VAL A 51 -30.01 33.99 -23.76
N LEU A 52 -29.28 33.18 -22.96
CA LEU A 52 -29.06 31.73 -23.06
C LEU A 52 -28.15 31.18 -24.17
N CYS A 53 -26.87 31.04 -23.83
CA CYS A 53 -26.13 29.84 -24.22
C CYS A 53 -25.37 29.34 -22.98
N ASN A 54 -26.02 28.45 -22.24
CA ASN A 54 -25.37 27.68 -21.19
C ASN A 54 -24.44 26.68 -21.88
N LYS A 55 -23.21 27.10 -22.18
CA LYS A 55 -22.16 26.19 -22.62
C LYS A 55 -21.79 25.33 -21.42
N SER A 56 -22.53 24.24 -21.24
CA SER A 56 -22.04 23.11 -20.48
C SER A 56 -20.70 22.73 -21.11
N LYS A 57 -19.61 23.11 -20.45
CA LYS A 57 -18.30 22.51 -20.70
C LYS A 57 -18.41 21.09 -20.16
N TYR A 58 -18.98 20.20 -20.95
CA TYR A 58 -18.70 18.78 -20.79
C TYR A 58 -17.23 18.64 -21.16
N ASP A 59 -16.41 18.53 -20.13
CA ASP A 59 -14.99 18.25 -20.24
C ASP A 59 -14.87 16.79 -20.75
N ILE A 60 -14.88 16.60 -22.08
CA ILE A 60 -14.75 15.29 -22.73
C ILE A 60 -13.27 14.86 -22.72
N THR A 61 -12.53 15.17 -21.65
CA THR A 61 -11.14 14.78 -21.45
C THR A 61 -10.94 14.07 -20.13
N GLN A 62 -11.82 13.12 -19.80
CA GLN A 62 -11.37 11.93 -19.09
C GLN A 62 -11.20 10.81 -20.11
N PHE A 63 -10.08 10.85 -20.84
CA PHE A 63 -9.50 9.61 -21.31
C PHE A 63 -9.32 8.73 -20.06
N GLN A 64 -10.16 7.71 -19.91
CA GLN A 64 -9.96 6.67 -18.90
C GLN A 64 -8.55 6.13 -19.08
N LYS A 65 -7.64 6.56 -18.20
CA LYS A 65 -6.28 6.05 -18.13
C LYS A 65 -6.37 4.65 -17.53
N ARG A 66 -6.81 3.66 -18.33
CA ARG A 66 -6.83 2.23 -17.96
C ARG A 66 -5.41 1.69 -17.98
N ASN A 67 -4.57 2.21 -17.11
CA ASN A 67 -3.19 1.76 -16.92
C ASN A 67 -2.91 1.59 -15.43
N MET A 68 -3.85 0.97 -14.69
CA MET A 68 -3.52 0.39 -13.40
C MET A 68 -2.79 -0.93 -13.67
N PHE A 69 -1.51 -0.98 -13.28
CA PHE A 69 -0.69 -2.18 -13.38
C PHE A 69 -0.24 -2.57 -11.98
N ILE A 70 -0.77 -3.68 -11.49
CA ILE A 70 -0.48 -4.18 -10.16
C ILE A 70 0.76 -5.06 -10.23
N GLN A 71 1.80 -4.70 -9.49
CA GLN A 71 3.01 -5.50 -9.34
C GLN A 71 2.89 -6.39 -8.11
N THR A 72 3.49 -7.57 -8.15
CA THR A 72 3.62 -8.44 -6.97
C THR A 72 5.05 -8.46 -6.48
N GLN A 73 5.25 -8.39 -5.18
CA GLN A 73 6.54 -8.53 -4.50
C GLN A 73 6.44 -9.66 -3.49
N ASP A 74 7.44 -10.53 -3.47
CA ASP A 74 7.53 -11.61 -2.50
C ASP A 74 7.89 -11.03 -1.12
N THR A 75 7.37 -11.66 -0.07
CA THR A 75 7.71 -11.31 1.32
C THR A 75 8.53 -12.43 1.94
N PRO A 76 9.24 -12.19 3.07
CA PRO A 76 9.91 -13.26 3.82
C PRO A 76 8.97 -14.37 4.31
N ASN A 77 7.66 -14.13 4.30
CA ASN A 77 6.64 -15.09 4.68
C ASN A 77 6.05 -15.78 3.44
N PRO A 78 6.17 -17.10 3.28
CA PRO A 78 5.66 -17.83 2.10
C PRO A 78 4.13 -17.78 1.97
N ASN A 79 3.43 -17.53 3.08
CA ASN A 79 1.98 -17.43 3.14
C ASN A 79 1.47 -16.02 2.85
N SER A 80 2.34 -15.02 2.69
CA SER A 80 1.95 -13.64 2.42
C SER A 80 2.59 -13.11 1.14
N LEU A 81 1.80 -12.39 0.35
CA LEU A 81 2.26 -11.75 -0.88
C LEU A 81 1.85 -10.28 -0.91
N LYS A 82 2.77 -9.42 -1.34
CA LYS A 82 2.58 -7.97 -1.43
C LYS A 82 2.17 -7.57 -2.84
N PHE A 83 1.11 -6.78 -2.95
CA PHE A 83 0.53 -6.27 -4.19
C PHE A 83 0.67 -4.74 -4.21
N VAL A 84 1.34 -4.21 -5.24
CA VAL A 84 1.64 -2.78 -5.41
C VAL A 84 0.86 -2.26 -6.62
N PRO A 85 -0.32 -1.65 -6.44
CA PRO A 85 -1.16 -1.18 -7.55
C PRO A 85 -0.61 0.06 -8.28
N GLY A 86 0.47 0.67 -7.79
CA GLY A 86 1.07 1.88 -8.36
C GLY A 86 0.32 3.18 -8.02
N VAL A 87 -0.66 3.09 -7.12
CA VAL A 87 -1.40 4.22 -6.55
C VAL A 87 -1.34 4.13 -5.02
N LYS A 88 -1.48 5.28 -4.34
CA LYS A 88 -1.57 5.28 -2.88
C LYS A 88 -2.85 4.57 -2.45
N VAL A 89 -2.72 3.61 -1.54
CA VAL A 89 -3.83 2.82 -1.01
C VAL A 89 -4.41 3.50 0.22
N LEU A 90 -3.56 4.02 1.11
CA LEU A 90 -4.02 4.79 2.27
C LEU A 90 -3.55 6.24 2.15
N GLU A 91 -4.52 7.15 2.06
CA GLU A 91 -4.25 8.58 2.10
C GLU A 91 -3.72 8.96 3.49
N GLY A 92 -2.52 9.58 3.53
CA GLY A 92 -1.84 9.94 4.79
C GLY A 92 -0.66 9.05 5.20
N GLY A 93 -0.34 8.01 4.42
CA GLY A 93 0.84 7.17 4.68
C GLY A 93 0.71 6.26 5.91
N GLY A 94 -0.51 6.10 6.42
CA GLY A 94 -0.81 5.15 7.49
C GLY A 94 -0.88 3.72 6.99
N THR A 95 -1.12 2.83 7.94
CA THR A 95 -1.29 1.39 7.72
C THR A 95 -2.59 0.94 8.40
N LYS A 96 -3.19 -0.14 7.89
CA LYS A 96 -4.38 -0.73 8.49
C LYS A 96 -4.36 -2.24 8.35
N ASP A 97 -4.50 -2.94 9.47
CA ASP A 97 -4.61 -4.39 9.48
C ASP A 97 -6.07 -4.85 9.51
N PHE A 98 -6.32 -5.97 8.82
CA PHE A 98 -7.60 -6.68 8.83
C PHE A 98 -7.29 -8.16 9.05
N PRO A 99 -7.24 -8.62 10.32
CA PRO A 99 -6.89 -10.00 10.64
C PRO A 99 -8.02 -10.98 10.32
N ASN A 100 -9.28 -10.51 10.23
CA ASN A 100 -10.44 -11.30 9.86
C ASN A 100 -11.45 -10.50 9.03
N ALA A 101 -12.44 -11.19 8.47
CA ALA A 101 -13.47 -10.58 7.62
C ALA A 101 -14.41 -9.63 8.38
N THR A 102 -14.56 -9.77 9.70
CA THR A 102 -15.37 -8.87 10.52
C THR A 102 -14.73 -7.49 10.59
N ASP A 103 -13.41 -7.42 10.77
CA ASP A 103 -12.64 -6.16 10.86
C ASP A 103 -12.63 -5.38 9.53
N ALA A 104 -12.92 -6.04 8.42
CA ALA A 104 -13.08 -5.42 7.11
C ALA A 104 -14.30 -4.49 7.01
N TYR A 105 -15.15 -4.37 8.04
CA TYR A 105 -16.37 -3.55 8.02
C TYR A 105 -16.11 -2.11 7.55
N CYS A 106 -14.96 -1.55 7.91
CA CYS A 106 -14.55 -0.17 7.61
C CYS A 106 -13.95 0.02 6.21
N SER A 107 -13.72 -1.06 5.43
CA SER A 107 -13.15 -0.96 4.08
C SER A 107 -13.94 -1.80 3.05
N PRO A 108 -14.53 -1.16 2.02
CA PRO A 108 -15.18 -1.90 0.93
C PRO A 108 -14.20 -2.80 0.16
N LEU A 109 -12.96 -2.35 -0.05
CA LEU A 109 -11.91 -3.14 -0.71
C LEU A 109 -11.56 -4.38 0.10
N ALA A 110 -11.35 -4.25 1.42
CA ALA A 110 -11.06 -5.40 2.27
C ALA A 110 -12.22 -6.42 2.24
N LYS A 111 -13.48 -5.95 2.31
CA LYS A 111 -14.66 -6.82 2.18
C LYS A 111 -14.67 -7.61 0.88
N MET A 112 -14.30 -6.98 -0.24
CA MET A 112 -14.24 -7.66 -1.53
C MET A 112 -13.11 -8.70 -1.56
N LEU A 113 -11.94 -8.37 -1.01
CA LEU A 113 -10.81 -9.31 -0.92
C LEU A 113 -11.12 -10.52 -0.05
N PHE A 114 -11.82 -10.36 1.08
CA PHE A 114 -12.24 -11.47 1.94
C PHE A 114 -13.31 -12.38 1.32
N ARG A 115 -13.96 -11.97 0.21
CA ARG A 115 -14.87 -12.87 -0.52
C ARG A 115 -14.12 -13.89 -1.38
N ILE A 116 -12.84 -13.65 -1.65
CA ILE A 116 -11.99 -14.57 -2.39
C ILE A 116 -11.68 -15.75 -1.47
N GLU A 117 -12.00 -16.95 -1.93
CA GLU A 117 -11.72 -18.18 -1.18
C GLU A 117 -10.22 -18.35 -0.98
N GLY A 118 -9.81 -18.60 0.27
CA GLY A 118 -8.41 -18.79 0.63
C GLY A 118 -7.69 -17.55 1.16
N VAL A 119 -8.33 -16.38 1.20
CA VAL A 119 -7.79 -15.18 1.86
C VAL A 119 -8.03 -15.28 3.38
N LYS A 120 -6.95 -15.27 4.16
CA LYS A 120 -6.98 -15.32 5.63
C LYS A 120 -7.00 -13.94 6.27
N SER A 121 -6.12 -13.06 5.81
CA SER A 121 -6.00 -11.70 6.31
C SER A 121 -5.54 -10.75 5.22
N VAL A 122 -5.90 -9.48 5.38
CA VAL A 122 -5.56 -8.40 4.46
C VAL A 122 -4.90 -7.28 5.26
N PHE A 123 -3.86 -6.67 4.71
CA PHE A 123 -3.18 -5.55 5.33
C PHE A 123 -2.94 -4.46 4.28
N PHE A 124 -3.28 -3.23 4.62
CA PHE A 124 -3.06 -2.06 3.77
C PHE A 124 -1.87 -1.28 4.28
N GLY A 125 -0.89 -1.12 3.39
CA GLY A 125 0.20 -0.17 3.54
C GLY A 125 -0.10 1.17 2.86
N PRO A 126 0.89 2.08 2.83
CA PRO A 126 0.75 3.39 2.16
C PRO A 126 0.43 3.28 0.67
N ASP A 127 1.11 2.38 -0.04
CA ASP A 127 1.04 2.20 -1.50
C ASP A 127 0.97 0.72 -1.92
N PHE A 128 0.73 -0.18 -0.97
CA PHE A 128 0.66 -1.63 -1.19
C PHE A 128 -0.44 -2.28 -0.37
N ILE A 129 -0.81 -3.48 -0.78
CA ILE A 129 -1.75 -4.37 -0.11
C ILE A 129 -1.04 -5.71 0.10
N THR A 130 -0.92 -6.16 1.34
CA THR A 130 -0.42 -7.51 1.65
C THR A 130 -1.60 -8.43 1.91
N ILE A 131 -1.60 -9.59 1.27
CA ILE A 131 -2.63 -10.61 1.48
C ILE A 131 -1.95 -11.86 2.02
N THR A 132 -2.54 -12.46 3.04
CA THR A 132 -2.10 -13.73 3.60
C THR A 132 -3.11 -14.81 3.25
N LYS A 133 -2.63 -15.96 2.78
CA LYS A 133 -3.46 -17.12 2.46
C LYS A 133 -3.78 -17.96 3.71
N LEU A 134 -4.88 -18.70 3.67
CA LEU A 134 -5.33 -19.55 4.77
C LEU A 134 -4.46 -20.80 4.93
N ASP A 135 -4.28 -21.52 3.82
CA ASP A 135 -3.61 -22.82 3.78
C ASP A 135 -2.28 -22.72 3.02
N GLU A 136 -1.26 -23.39 3.55
CA GLU A 136 0.09 -23.40 2.95
C GLU A 136 0.11 -24.08 1.57
N ASP A 137 -0.77 -25.06 1.38
CA ASP A 137 -0.92 -25.84 0.14
C ASP A 137 -1.61 -25.05 -1.00
N MET A 138 -2.22 -23.90 -0.69
CA MET A 138 -2.88 -23.10 -1.71
C MET A 138 -1.86 -22.37 -2.59
N GLU A 139 -1.99 -22.55 -3.90
CA GLU A 139 -1.09 -21.91 -4.87
C GLU A 139 -1.52 -20.47 -5.18
N TRP A 140 -0.54 -19.55 -5.16
CA TRP A 140 -0.75 -18.17 -5.58
C TRP A 140 -1.21 -18.03 -7.03
N GLY A 141 -1.02 -19.04 -7.88
CA GLY A 141 -1.48 -19.03 -9.28
C GLY A 141 -3.00 -18.91 -9.42
N ILE A 142 -3.77 -19.41 -8.44
CA ILE A 142 -5.23 -19.36 -8.44
C ILE A 142 -5.72 -18.07 -7.78
N LEU A 143 -5.07 -17.66 -6.69
CA LEU A 143 -5.43 -16.44 -5.95
C LEU A 143 -5.11 -15.16 -6.71
N LYS A 144 -3.98 -15.10 -7.43
CA LYS A 144 -3.51 -13.89 -8.12
C LYS A 144 -4.55 -13.32 -9.11
N PRO A 145 -5.13 -14.09 -10.05
CA PRO A 145 -6.15 -13.58 -10.96
C PRO A 145 -7.36 -12.95 -10.25
N GLU A 146 -7.90 -13.62 -9.22
CA GLU A 146 -9.06 -13.14 -8.45
C GLU A 146 -8.75 -11.84 -7.68
N ILE A 147 -7.57 -11.79 -7.05
CA ILE A 147 -7.09 -10.61 -6.34
C ILE A 147 -6.90 -9.43 -7.30
N PHE A 148 -6.25 -9.66 -8.44
CA PHE A 148 -6.04 -8.61 -9.44
C PHE A 148 -7.37 -8.08 -9.97
N ALA A 149 -8.31 -8.96 -10.32
CA ALA A 149 -9.64 -8.56 -10.78
C ALA A 149 -10.35 -7.69 -9.75
N THR A 150 -10.32 -8.11 -8.48
CA THR A 150 -10.95 -7.39 -7.37
C THR A 150 -10.35 -6.00 -7.14
N ILE A 151 -9.02 -5.90 -7.11
CA ILE A 151 -8.31 -4.63 -6.92
C ILE A 151 -8.58 -3.69 -8.11
N MET A 152 -8.48 -4.18 -9.34
CA MET A 152 -8.73 -3.38 -10.54
C MET A 152 -10.17 -2.87 -10.61
N ASP A 153 -11.16 -3.72 -10.31
CA ASP A 153 -12.57 -3.35 -10.29
C ASP A 153 -12.85 -2.30 -9.21
N PHE A 154 -12.30 -2.49 -8.00
CA PHE A 154 -12.44 -1.54 -6.92
C PHE A 154 -11.91 -0.15 -7.29
N PHE A 155 -10.68 -0.06 -7.80
CA PHE A 155 -10.11 1.24 -8.19
C PHE A 155 -10.80 1.85 -9.42
N ALA A 156 -11.38 1.03 -10.30
CA ALA A 156 -12.20 1.52 -11.41
C ALA A 156 -13.56 2.07 -10.93
N SER A 157 -14.11 1.55 -9.83
CA SER A 157 -15.37 1.99 -9.24
C SER A 157 -15.28 3.36 -8.55
N GLY A 158 -14.08 3.77 -8.13
CA GLY A 158 -13.86 5.03 -7.41
C GLY A 158 -14.46 5.08 -6.00
N LEU A 159 -14.75 3.91 -5.41
CA LEU A 159 -15.23 3.80 -4.04
C LEU A 159 -14.13 4.23 -3.03
N PRO A 160 -14.51 4.76 -1.86
CA PRO A 160 -13.56 5.07 -0.81
C PRO A 160 -12.91 3.79 -0.27
N ILE A 161 -11.60 3.83 0.00
CA ILE A 161 -10.85 2.68 0.54
C ILE A 161 -11.22 2.43 2.00
N LEU A 162 -11.46 3.50 2.76
CA LEU A 162 -11.96 3.46 4.14
C LEU A 162 -13.24 4.30 4.22
N ASN A 163 -14.27 3.76 4.86
CA ASN A 163 -15.52 4.47 5.14
C ASN A 163 -15.41 5.38 6.38
N GLU A 164 -14.53 5.01 7.32
CA GLU A 164 -14.27 5.76 8.55
C GLU A 164 -12.76 5.83 8.77
N SER A 165 -12.20 7.04 8.75
CA SER A 165 -10.81 7.31 9.07
C SER A 165 -10.63 7.35 10.58
N GLN A 166 -10.42 6.18 11.20
CA GLN A 166 -9.79 6.15 12.52
C GLN A 166 -8.27 6.22 12.32
N PRO A 167 -7.62 7.34 12.64
CA PRO A 167 -6.17 7.36 12.69
C PRO A 167 -5.70 6.36 13.75
N SER A 168 -4.70 5.53 13.42
CA SER A 168 -3.98 4.71 14.39
C SER A 168 -3.29 5.65 15.38
N ALA A 169 -3.96 5.96 16.50
CA ALA A 169 -3.55 7.03 17.42
C ALA A 169 -2.28 6.70 18.23
N ASP A 170 -1.94 5.42 18.35
CA ASP A 170 -0.99 4.98 19.39
C ASP A 170 0.49 5.21 19.08
N THR A 171 0.85 5.49 17.81
CA THR A 171 2.26 5.73 17.43
C THR A 171 2.60 7.22 17.26
N GLN A 172 1.63 8.13 17.39
CA GLN A 172 1.94 9.55 17.37
C GLN A 172 2.76 9.93 18.61
N ILE A 173 3.81 10.72 18.40
CA ILE A 173 4.65 11.26 19.47
C ILE A 173 3.84 12.36 20.16
N ASN A 174 3.54 12.19 21.45
CA ASN A 174 2.92 13.22 22.26
C ASN A 174 4.00 13.93 23.08
N GLU A 175 3.83 15.24 23.31
CA GLU A 175 4.80 16.03 24.09
C GLU A 175 4.87 15.59 25.57
N ASP A 176 3.83 14.90 26.06
CA ASP A 176 3.75 14.37 27.43
C ASP A 176 4.40 12.98 27.60
N ASP A 177 4.85 12.34 26.51
CA ASP A 177 5.50 11.03 26.58
C ASP A 177 6.89 11.15 27.22
N ASP A 178 7.30 10.14 28.01
CA ASP A 178 8.65 10.06 28.55
C ASP A 178 9.71 10.19 27.43
N GLU A 179 10.86 10.83 27.72
CA GLU A 179 11.94 11.02 26.73
C GLU A 179 12.36 9.71 26.04
N ILE A 180 12.38 8.61 26.80
CA ILE A 180 12.66 7.27 26.28
C ILE A 180 11.57 6.77 25.34
N VAL A 181 10.29 7.01 25.66
CA VAL A 181 9.16 6.62 24.81
C VAL A 181 9.17 7.42 23.50
N GLN A 182 9.50 8.71 23.55
CA GLN A 182 9.66 9.55 22.36
C GLN A 182 10.79 9.01 21.47
N MET A 183 11.94 8.67 22.06
CA MET A 183 13.05 8.05 21.32
C MET A 183 12.67 6.70 20.69
N ILE A 184 11.91 5.85 21.40
CA ILE A 184 11.41 4.58 20.87
C ILE A 184 10.50 4.81 19.66
N LYS A 185 9.54 5.74 19.77
CA LYS A 185 8.61 6.08 18.68
C LYS A 185 9.35 6.64 17.46
N GLU A 186 10.32 7.54 17.67
CA GLU A 186 11.15 8.07 16.59
C GLU A 186 11.96 6.97 15.88
N LEU A 187 12.57 6.06 16.64
CA LEU A 187 13.34 4.96 16.07
C LEU A 187 12.46 3.99 15.26
N LEU A 188 11.25 3.73 15.76
CA LEU A 188 10.25 2.92 15.06
C LEU A 188 9.91 3.55 13.71
N ASP A 189 9.52 4.82 13.68
CA ASP A 189 9.09 5.51 12.45
C ASP A 189 10.22 5.73 11.45
N THR A 190 11.44 6.04 11.93
CA THR A 190 12.55 6.42 11.05
C THR A 190 13.32 5.23 10.46
N ARG A 191 13.40 4.09 11.16
CA ARG A 191 14.26 2.97 10.76
C ARG A 191 13.55 1.63 10.71
N ILE A 192 12.74 1.31 11.72
CA ILE A 192 12.13 -0.03 11.83
C ILE A 192 10.99 -0.17 10.81
N ARG A 193 9.99 0.71 10.88
CA ARG A 193 8.78 0.62 10.06
C ARG A 193 9.07 0.64 8.56
N PRO A 194 9.99 1.45 8.02
CA PRO A 194 10.36 1.37 6.60
C PRO A 194 10.80 -0.04 6.19
N THR A 195 11.68 -0.65 6.98
CA THR A 195 12.19 -2.01 6.72
C THR A 195 11.08 -3.06 6.84
N VAL A 196 10.19 -2.92 7.82
CA VAL A 196 9.10 -3.89 8.03
C VAL A 196 8.00 -3.76 6.96
N GLN A 197 7.74 -2.54 6.49
CA GLN A 197 6.79 -2.28 5.41
C GLN A 197 7.32 -2.75 4.04
N GLU A 198 8.65 -2.75 3.84
CA GLU A 198 9.27 -3.42 2.70
C GLU A 198 8.89 -4.91 2.67
N ASP A 199 8.95 -5.58 3.83
CA ASP A 199 8.52 -6.97 4.04
C ASP A 199 6.99 -7.18 4.05
N GLY A 200 6.21 -6.11 3.90
CA GLY A 200 4.74 -6.16 3.78
C GLY A 200 3.99 -6.24 5.10
N GLY A 201 4.62 -5.88 6.22
CA GLY A 201 3.99 -5.77 7.54
C GLY A 201 4.09 -4.37 8.13
N ASP A 202 3.73 -4.25 9.41
CA ASP A 202 3.99 -3.04 10.20
C ASP A 202 4.09 -3.40 11.69
N ILE A 203 4.54 -2.44 12.49
CA ILE A 203 4.64 -2.57 13.95
C ILE A 203 3.99 -1.36 14.61
N VAL A 204 3.16 -1.64 15.61
CA VAL A 204 2.50 -0.64 16.45
C VAL A 204 3.11 -0.69 17.84
N PHE A 205 3.47 0.48 18.36
CA PHE A 205 3.92 0.63 19.74
C PHE A 205 2.72 0.56 20.70
N MET A 206 2.80 -0.31 21.71
CA MET A 206 1.72 -0.53 22.68
C MET A 206 2.06 -0.03 24.08
N GLY A 207 3.34 0.13 24.40
CA GLY A 207 3.79 0.63 25.70
C GLY A 207 5.23 0.26 26.04
N PHE A 208 5.74 0.87 27.10
CA PHE A 208 7.09 0.63 27.62
C PHE A 208 7.04 0.61 29.15
N GLU A 209 7.45 -0.51 29.76
CA GLU A 209 7.42 -0.72 31.21
C GLU A 209 8.66 -1.52 31.65
N GLU A 210 9.35 -1.07 32.70
CA GLU A 210 10.48 -1.81 33.31
C GLU A 210 11.58 -2.23 32.31
N GLY A 211 11.85 -1.39 31.29
CA GLY A 211 12.83 -1.70 30.25
C GLY A 211 12.32 -2.67 29.17
N ILE A 212 11.03 -3.06 29.21
CA ILE A 212 10.41 -3.94 28.23
C ILE A 212 9.49 -3.15 27.30
N VAL A 213 9.79 -3.18 26.01
CA VAL A 213 8.96 -2.59 24.96
C VAL A 213 7.89 -3.58 24.53
N LYS A 214 6.62 -3.16 24.58
CA LYS A 214 5.45 -3.92 24.11
C LYS A 214 5.11 -3.46 22.70
N LEU A 215 5.15 -4.38 21.75
CA LEU A 215 4.87 -4.12 20.34
C LEU A 215 3.75 -5.04 19.84
N LYS A 216 2.86 -4.52 19.00
CA LYS A 216 1.93 -5.31 18.20
C LYS A 216 2.45 -5.41 16.78
N MET A 217 2.60 -6.62 16.28
CA MET A 217 2.97 -6.87 14.89
C MET A 217 1.72 -6.96 14.01
N GLN A 218 1.81 -6.49 12.77
CA GLN A 218 0.72 -6.47 11.79
C GLN A 218 1.19 -6.96 10.41
N GLY A 219 0.23 -7.34 9.56
CA GLY A 219 0.49 -7.76 8.18
C GLY A 219 1.20 -9.10 8.05
N SER A 220 2.20 -9.18 7.16
CA SER A 220 2.96 -10.43 6.89
C SER A 220 3.70 -10.97 8.12
N CYS A 221 3.96 -10.13 9.12
CA CYS A 221 4.78 -10.45 10.28
C CYS A 221 4.07 -11.34 11.31
N THR A 222 2.75 -11.52 11.25
CA THR A 222 1.98 -12.24 12.29
C THR A 222 1.71 -13.70 11.99
N SER A 223 1.69 -14.08 10.71
CA SER A 223 1.14 -15.38 10.29
C SER A 223 2.17 -16.51 10.21
N CYS A 224 3.47 -16.21 10.35
CA CYS A 224 4.55 -17.21 10.29
C CYS A 224 5.44 -17.15 11.55
N PRO A 225 5.57 -18.25 12.32
CA PRO A 225 6.33 -18.25 13.57
C PRO A 225 7.83 -17.96 13.37
N SER A 226 8.40 -18.36 12.23
CA SER A 226 9.81 -18.07 11.92
C SER A 226 10.05 -16.59 11.64
N SER A 227 9.12 -15.92 10.96
CA SER A 227 9.17 -14.47 10.69
C SER A 227 8.99 -13.67 11.97
N VAL A 228 8.06 -14.06 12.85
CA VAL A 228 7.82 -13.41 14.16
C VAL A 228 9.09 -13.37 15.00
N VAL A 229 9.77 -14.52 15.16
CA VAL A 229 10.97 -14.61 16.01
C VAL A 229 12.13 -13.82 15.41
N THR A 230 12.34 -13.93 14.10
CA THR A 230 13.40 -13.21 13.40
C THR A 230 13.22 -11.70 13.52
N LEU A 231 12.00 -11.21 13.26
CA LEU A 231 11.67 -9.80 13.34
C LEU A 231 11.80 -9.28 14.78
N ARG A 232 11.28 -10.01 15.77
CA ARG A 232 11.39 -9.65 17.18
C ARG A 232 12.85 -9.49 17.60
N ASN A 233 13.69 -10.45 17.25
CA ASN A 233 15.12 -10.39 17.58
C ASN A 233 15.82 -9.24 16.87
N GLY A 234 15.51 -9.00 15.59
CA GLY A 234 16.05 -7.88 14.82
C GLY A 234 15.69 -6.52 15.44
N VAL A 235 14.41 -6.33 15.77
CA VAL A 235 13.91 -5.11 16.43
C VAL A 235 14.54 -4.93 17.81
N GLN A 236 14.60 -5.99 18.62
CA GLN A 236 15.20 -5.94 19.95
C GLN A 236 16.68 -5.54 19.88
N ASN A 237 17.46 -6.17 19.00
CA ASN A 237 18.88 -5.84 18.85
C ASN A 237 19.08 -4.39 18.41
N MET A 238 18.22 -3.90 17.51
CA MET A 238 18.30 -2.51 17.05
C MET A 238 17.93 -1.53 18.16
N MET A 239 16.86 -1.80 18.93
CA MET A 239 16.45 -0.96 20.05
C MET A 239 17.52 -0.92 21.14
N GLN A 240 18.06 -2.06 21.54
CA GLN A 240 19.15 -2.15 22.55
C GLN A 240 20.40 -1.38 22.14
N PHE A 241 20.69 -1.29 20.84
CA PHE A 241 21.85 -0.57 20.33
C PHE A 241 21.69 0.95 20.45
N TYR A 242 20.49 1.48 20.18
CA TYR A 242 20.22 2.92 20.23
C TYR A 242 19.74 3.42 21.59
N ILE A 243 19.12 2.54 22.39
CA ILE A 243 18.46 2.87 23.66
C ILE A 243 18.87 1.81 24.70
N PRO A 244 19.95 2.03 25.48
CA PRO A 244 20.48 1.05 26.43
C PRO A 244 19.52 0.72 27.59
N GLU A 245 18.51 1.55 27.83
CA GLU A 245 17.44 1.34 28.81
C GLU A 245 16.48 0.22 28.40
N VAL A 246 16.42 -0.11 27.10
CA VAL A 246 15.61 -1.22 26.61
C VAL A 246 16.32 -2.53 26.91
N LEU A 247 15.75 -3.34 27.81
CA LEU A 247 16.23 -4.67 28.16
C LEU A 247 15.67 -5.74 27.22
N GLY A 248 14.47 -5.53 26.68
CA GLY A 248 13.84 -6.51 25.79
C GLY A 248 12.59 -6.02 25.09
N VAL A 249 12.13 -6.83 24.14
CA VAL A 249 10.91 -6.57 23.36
C VAL A 249 9.98 -7.77 23.51
N ILE A 250 8.70 -7.52 23.75
CA ILE A 250 7.66 -8.56 23.76
C ILE A 250 6.56 -8.22 22.76
N GLN A 251 6.01 -9.25 22.11
CA GLN A 251 4.83 -9.11 21.29
C GLN A 251 3.60 -9.17 22.18
N VAL A 252 2.67 -8.24 21.98
CA VAL A 252 1.37 -8.23 22.64
C VAL A 252 0.25 -8.24 21.60
N GLU A 253 -0.91 -8.74 22.01
CA GLU A 253 -2.16 -8.69 21.25
C GLU A 253 -3.09 -7.68 21.91
N ASP A 254 -3.95 -7.04 21.12
CA ASP A 254 -4.86 -6.01 21.64
C ASP A 254 -5.96 -6.61 22.50
N GLU A 255 -6.56 -5.78 23.36
CA GLU A 255 -7.69 -6.19 24.18
C GLU A 255 -8.88 -6.66 23.31
N THR A 256 -9.06 -6.07 22.12
CA THR A 256 -10.05 -6.50 21.13
C THR A 256 -9.78 -7.93 20.64
N ASP A 257 -8.52 -8.26 20.37
CA ASP A 257 -8.10 -9.57 19.87
C ASP A 257 -8.33 -10.63 20.96
N LYS A 258 -8.06 -10.29 22.23
CA LYS A 258 -8.33 -11.16 23.38
C LYS A 258 -9.82 -11.41 23.58
N ILE A 259 -10.66 -10.40 23.39
CA ILE A 259 -12.12 -10.54 23.49
C ILE A 259 -12.64 -11.45 22.37
N ALA A 260 -12.21 -11.22 21.13
CA ALA A 260 -12.61 -12.04 19.98
C ALA A 260 -12.25 -13.52 20.18
N LYS A 261 -11.05 -13.82 20.68
CA LYS A 261 -10.64 -15.20 21.00
C LYS A 261 -11.50 -15.84 22.10
N LYS A 262 -11.78 -15.11 23.19
CA LYS A 262 -12.65 -15.60 24.26
C LYS A 262 -14.07 -15.89 23.79
N GLU A 263 -14.62 -15.03 22.93
CA GLU A 263 -15.94 -15.24 22.35
C GLU A 263 -15.98 -16.46 21.42
N PHE A 264 -14.91 -16.66 20.63
CA PHE A 264 -14.75 -17.82 19.77
C PHE A 264 -14.69 -19.14 20.56
N GLU A 265 -13.86 -19.22 21.61
CA GLU A 265 -13.77 -20.41 22.49
C GLU A 265 -15.12 -20.72 23.18
N LYS A 266 -15.84 -19.67 23.60
CA LYS A 266 -17.18 -19.81 24.18
C LYS A 266 -18.19 -20.36 23.16
N LEU A 267 -18.05 -20.00 21.89
CA LEU A 267 -18.89 -20.54 20.82
C LEU A 267 -18.56 -22.01 20.53
N GLU A 268 -17.28 -22.37 20.42
CA GLU A 268 -16.84 -23.75 20.17
C GLU A 268 -17.31 -24.71 21.27
N SER A 269 -17.13 -24.33 22.54
CA SER A 269 -17.60 -25.12 23.68
C SER A 269 -19.13 -25.29 23.69
N LYS A 270 -19.87 -24.27 23.25
CA LYS A 270 -21.33 -24.34 23.10
C LYS A 270 -21.74 -25.28 21.96
N ILE A 271 -21.04 -25.25 20.83
CA ILE A 271 -21.29 -26.16 19.71
C ILE A 271 -20.97 -27.61 20.12
N GLN A 272 -19.88 -27.84 20.84
CA GLN A 272 -19.47 -29.18 21.28
C GLN A 272 -20.40 -29.80 22.33
N THR A 273 -21.01 -28.97 23.18
CA THR A 273 -22.06 -29.42 24.11
C THR A 273 -23.40 -29.72 23.40
N LEU A 274 -23.69 -29.05 22.29
CA LEU A 274 -24.86 -29.31 21.44
C LEU A 274 -24.70 -30.58 20.57
N SER A 275 -23.50 -30.85 20.04
CA SER A 275 -23.25 -32.08 19.27
C SER A 275 -23.34 -33.32 20.17
N SER A 276 -22.70 -33.30 21.35
CA SER A 276 -22.73 -34.41 22.31
C SER A 276 -24.10 -34.70 22.93
N SER A 277 -25.05 -33.76 22.87
CA SER A 277 -26.44 -33.97 23.31
C SER A 277 -27.37 -34.47 22.20
N SER A 278 -26.96 -34.33 20.93
CA SER A 278 -27.72 -34.79 19.76
C SER A 278 -27.46 -36.26 19.44
N ASP A 279 -26.28 -36.80 19.79
CA ASP A 279 -25.91 -38.21 19.57
C ASP A 279 -26.51 -39.18 20.62
N LYS A 280 -27.24 -38.68 21.62
CA LYS A 280 -27.86 -39.48 22.69
C LYS A 280 -29.37 -39.69 22.52
N LYS A 281 -29.93 -39.43 21.35
CA LYS A 281 -31.36 -39.57 21.05
C LYS A 281 -31.61 -40.41 19.82
#